data_AF-A0A914UES8-F1
#
_entry.id   AF-A0A914UES8-F1
#
_cell.length_a   1.000
_cell.length_b   1.000
_cell.length_c   1.000
_cell.angle_alpha   90.00
_cell.angle_beta   90.00
_cell.angle_gamma   90.00
#
_symmetry.space_group_name_H-M   'P 1'
#
loop_
_entity.id
_entity.type
_entity.pdbx_description
1 polymer ?
#
loop_
_entity_poly.entity_id
_entity_poly.type
_entity_poly.pdbx_seq_one_letter_code
_entity_poly.pdbx_strand_id
1 'polypeptide(L)'
;MSLNNENLNSPKSVKQFSSPEFSKDAETVSTNSSSSKDQLPTSKLVTKNDTHFCSQFNDDKYLKEQKSLPFVCGKGGVALPLKLELAELLKDKERIKVMCFTWNINNRSISTIRSINELFKKIDPRDRPDVFAVALQELTSTTFRFHNQMVYGIEESINETHRVFCWVRQWSQMLIVFMKKHLCLYTSRPEYQFVGSNAISKPFRTKGAIAICFRILKTSFVFISSHFS
;
A
#
# COMPACT_ATOMS: atom_id res chain seq x y z
N MET A 1 19.20 -2.58 62.14
CA MET A 1 19.83 -3.37 61.07
C MET A 1 20.80 -2.46 60.35
N SER A 2 22.02 -2.94 60.24
CA SER A 2 23.23 -2.20 59.86
C SER A 2 23.45 -2.18 58.35
N LEU A 3 24.40 -1.32 57.96
CA LEU A 3 25.21 -1.31 56.74
C LEU A 3 24.55 -0.74 55.48
N ASN A 4 25.23 -0.03 54.59
CA ASN A 4 26.46 0.78 54.54
C ASN A 4 26.51 1.19 53.06
N ASN A 5 26.95 2.40 52.73
CA ASN A 5 27.81 2.57 51.56
C ASN A 5 28.56 3.88 51.65
N GLU A 6 29.85 3.74 51.93
CA GLU A 6 30.87 4.78 51.84
C GLU A 6 31.39 4.92 50.40
N ASN A 7 31.94 6.11 50.18
CA ASN A 7 32.67 6.64 49.02
C ASN A 7 33.84 5.77 48.53
N LEU A 8 34.28 5.97 47.27
CA LEU A 8 35.58 6.59 46.94
C LEU A 8 35.88 6.68 45.41
N ASN A 9 36.17 7.91 44.97
CA ASN A 9 37.26 8.40 44.09
C ASN A 9 37.84 7.61 42.87
N SER A 10 37.96 8.39 41.77
CA SER A 10 38.74 8.32 40.50
C SER A 10 40.29 8.22 40.63
N PRO A 11 41.15 8.39 39.57
CA PRO A 11 41.25 7.89 38.17
C PRO A 11 42.69 7.39 37.76
N LYS A 12 42.95 7.15 36.43
CA LYS A 12 44.21 6.92 35.64
C LYS A 12 44.37 5.45 35.13
N SER A 13 44.87 5.07 33.93
CA SER A 13 45.67 5.70 32.85
C SER A 13 45.61 4.93 31.50
N VAL A 14 45.78 5.68 30.41
CA VAL A 14 46.32 5.45 29.02
C VAL A 14 47.01 4.11 28.67
N LYS A 15 46.75 3.58 27.45
CA LYS A 15 47.74 3.04 26.47
C LYS A 15 47.24 3.18 25.01
N GLN A 16 48.16 3.62 24.13
CA GLN A 16 48.05 3.85 22.66
C GLN A 16 48.16 2.56 21.83
N PHE A 17 47.77 2.59 20.54
CA PHE A 17 48.45 2.05 19.32
C PHE A 17 47.51 2.27 18.10
N SER A 18 47.72 3.32 17.29
CA SER A 18 48.36 3.37 15.94
C SER A 18 47.51 2.91 14.74
N SER A 19 47.29 3.85 13.81
CA SER A 19 46.77 3.67 12.44
C SER A 19 47.82 3.03 11.50
N PRO A 20 47.41 2.66 10.28
CA PRO A 20 48.25 2.90 9.12
C PRO A 20 47.55 3.77 8.05
N GLU A 21 48.36 4.69 7.52
CA GLU A 21 48.16 5.51 6.34
C GLU A 21 48.20 4.67 5.06
N PHE A 22 47.53 5.12 4.00
CA PHE A 22 48.08 5.00 2.64
C PHE A 22 47.73 6.25 1.82
N SER A 23 48.75 6.70 1.09
CA SER A 23 48.99 8.03 0.53
C SER A 23 48.35 8.29 -0.84
N LYS A 24 48.35 9.58 -1.17
CA LYS A 24 48.03 10.24 -2.45
C LYS A 24 49.02 9.89 -3.56
N ASP A 25 48.62 10.15 -4.82
CA ASP A 25 49.28 10.98 -5.86
C ASP A 25 48.34 11.04 -7.10
N ALA A 26 47.82 12.22 -7.54
CA ALA A 26 48.37 13.21 -8.51
C ALA A 26 48.53 12.62 -9.94
N GLU A 27 48.05 13.15 -11.08
CA GLU A 27 48.09 14.48 -11.74
C GLU A 27 47.14 14.44 -12.97
N THR A 28 46.28 15.42 -13.33
CA THR A 28 46.42 16.77 -13.96
C THR A 28 46.11 16.82 -15.49
N VAL A 29 45.40 17.90 -15.91
CA VAL A 29 45.46 18.65 -17.20
C VAL A 29 44.38 18.46 -18.31
N SER A 30 43.45 19.44 -18.35
CA SER A 30 42.94 20.25 -19.50
C SER A 30 42.05 19.60 -20.60
N THR A 31 41.22 20.28 -21.41
CA THR A 31 41.01 21.70 -21.80
C THR A 31 39.58 21.90 -22.36
N ASN A 32 39.17 23.18 -22.49
CA ASN A 32 37.87 23.75 -22.89
C ASN A 32 37.31 23.37 -24.28
N SER A 33 35.97 23.40 -24.45
CA SER A 33 35.24 24.45 -25.23
C SER A 33 33.78 24.08 -25.55
N SER A 34 32.97 25.14 -25.64
CA SER A 34 31.52 25.25 -25.79
C SER A 34 30.94 24.84 -27.16
N SER A 35 29.70 24.33 -27.19
CA SER A 35 28.57 24.94 -27.94
C SER A 35 27.28 24.11 -27.88
N SER A 36 26.18 24.84 -27.91
CA SER A 36 24.81 24.47 -27.60
C SER A 36 24.17 23.48 -28.57
N LYS A 37 23.43 22.50 -28.04
CA LYS A 37 22.27 21.91 -28.72
C LYS A 37 21.15 21.64 -27.72
N ASP A 38 19.99 22.20 -28.01
CA ASP A 38 18.73 22.01 -27.32
C ASP A 38 18.46 20.54 -27.01
N GLN A 39 18.31 20.22 -25.73
CA GLN A 39 17.71 18.96 -25.29
C GLN A 39 16.54 19.28 -24.36
N LEU A 40 15.36 18.95 -24.88
CA LEU A 40 14.10 18.75 -24.17
C LEU A 40 14.35 18.10 -22.80
N PRO A 41 13.76 18.58 -21.69
CA PRO A 41 14.01 17.97 -20.39
C PRO A 41 13.34 16.60 -20.35
N THR A 42 14.13 15.57 -20.62
CA THR A 42 13.83 14.18 -20.27
C THR A 42 13.77 14.13 -18.75
N SER A 43 12.55 14.13 -18.22
CA SER A 43 12.28 13.92 -16.80
C SER A 43 12.90 12.58 -16.41
N LYS A 44 14.06 12.64 -15.73
CA LYS A 44 14.70 11.50 -15.12
C LYS A 44 13.68 10.83 -14.19
N LEU A 45 13.27 9.62 -14.58
CA LEU A 45 12.55 8.67 -13.75
C LEU A 45 13.23 8.61 -12.37
N VAL A 46 12.49 9.00 -11.33
CA VAL A 46 12.90 8.84 -9.94
C VAL A 46 12.88 7.34 -9.64
N THR A 47 14.01 6.69 -9.85
CA THR A 47 14.23 5.27 -9.58
C THR A 47 14.72 5.08 -8.15
N LYS A 48 13.77 4.80 -7.24
CA LYS A 48 13.89 3.86 -6.11
C LYS A 48 12.47 3.62 -5.58
N ASN A 49 11.90 2.50 -5.99
CA ASN A 49 10.50 2.14 -5.75
C ASN A 49 10.25 1.82 -4.27
N ASP A 50 9.83 2.83 -3.48
CA ASP A 50 9.12 2.62 -2.20
C ASP A 50 7.65 2.19 -2.42
N THR A 51 7.35 1.68 -3.62
CA THR A 51 6.04 1.17 -4.00
C THR A 51 5.87 -0.22 -3.43
N HIS A 52 4.89 -0.39 -2.55
CA HIS A 52 4.49 -1.70 -2.07
C HIS A 52 3.12 -2.03 -2.63
N PHE A 53 3.05 -3.10 -3.43
CA PHE A 53 1.80 -3.65 -3.94
C PHE A 53 1.64 -5.09 -3.47
N CYS A 54 0.48 -5.40 -2.93
CA CYS A 54 0.10 -6.76 -2.58
C CYS A 54 -1.29 -7.05 -3.12
N SER A 55 -1.48 -8.26 -3.62
CA SER A 55 -2.76 -8.73 -4.13
C SER A 55 -2.93 -10.19 -3.79
N GLN A 56 -4.07 -10.52 -3.16
CA GLN A 56 -4.46 -11.92 -2.92
C GLN A 56 -4.80 -12.65 -4.23
N PHE A 57 -4.91 -11.93 -5.36
CA PHE A 57 -5.02 -12.58 -6.67
C PHE A 57 -3.81 -13.48 -6.98
N ASN A 58 -2.64 -13.20 -6.42
CA ASN A 58 -1.44 -14.03 -6.55
C ASN A 58 -1.33 -15.15 -5.51
N ASP A 59 -2.29 -15.25 -4.58
CA ASP A 59 -2.28 -16.29 -3.56
C ASP A 59 -2.63 -17.64 -4.20
N ASP A 60 -1.79 -18.66 -3.99
CA ASP A 60 -2.00 -20.01 -4.53
C ASP A 60 -3.37 -20.58 -4.17
N LYS A 61 -3.88 -20.26 -2.97
CA LYS A 61 -5.21 -20.67 -2.55
C LYS A 61 -6.27 -20.03 -3.43
N TYR A 62 -6.13 -18.73 -3.69
CA TYR A 62 -7.06 -17.98 -4.52
C TYR A 62 -7.04 -18.48 -5.98
N LEU A 63 -5.86 -18.72 -6.54
CA LEU A 63 -5.71 -19.25 -7.89
C LEU A 63 -6.32 -20.64 -8.04
N LYS A 64 -6.22 -21.49 -7.00
CA LYS A 64 -6.90 -22.79 -6.96
C LYS A 64 -8.42 -22.63 -6.93
N GLU A 65 -8.94 -21.75 -6.08
CA GLU A 65 -10.38 -21.43 -6.01
C GLU A 65 -10.89 -20.92 -7.38
N GLN A 66 -10.16 -20.03 -8.04
CA GLN A 66 -10.54 -19.50 -9.35
C GLN A 66 -10.53 -20.56 -10.46
N LYS A 67 -9.54 -21.47 -10.46
CA LYS A 67 -9.45 -22.58 -11.44
C LYS A 67 -10.58 -23.60 -11.32
N SER A 68 -11.25 -23.65 -10.17
CA SER A 68 -12.39 -24.57 -9.94
C SER A 68 -13.72 -24.06 -10.50
N LEU A 69 -13.77 -22.81 -10.96
CA LEU A 69 -14.98 -22.20 -11.52
C LEU A 69 -15.25 -22.66 -12.95
N PRO A 70 -16.52 -22.61 -13.41
CA PRO A 70 -16.88 -22.94 -14.79
C PRO A 70 -16.07 -22.14 -15.82
N PHE A 71 -15.85 -22.76 -16.99
CA PHE A 71 -14.87 -22.34 -17.99
C PHE A 71 -15.24 -21.08 -18.81
N VAL A 72 -16.43 -20.49 -18.59
CA VAL A 72 -16.85 -19.31 -19.35
C VAL A 72 -16.19 -18.07 -18.75
N CYS A 73 -15.19 -17.55 -19.46
CA CYS A 73 -14.51 -16.31 -19.09
C CYS A 73 -14.96 -15.15 -19.98
N GLY A 74 -15.27 -14.01 -19.36
CA GLY A 74 -15.43 -12.73 -20.02
C GLY A 74 -14.09 -12.06 -20.35
N LYS A 75 -14.16 -10.83 -20.87
CA LYS A 75 -12.96 -10.02 -21.15
C LYS A 75 -12.09 -9.89 -19.90
N GLY A 76 -10.76 -9.99 -20.07
CA GLY A 76 -9.80 -9.89 -18.96
C GLY A 76 -9.70 -11.15 -18.11
N GLY A 77 -10.17 -12.31 -18.61
CA GLY A 77 -10.07 -13.60 -17.92
C GLY A 77 -10.98 -13.73 -16.70
N VAL A 78 -12.03 -12.90 -16.61
CA VAL A 78 -12.98 -12.91 -15.50
C VAL A 78 -13.96 -14.04 -15.67
N ALA A 79 -14.05 -14.97 -14.71
CA ALA A 79 -15.08 -16.00 -14.73
C ALA A 79 -16.48 -15.37 -14.75
N LEU A 80 -17.40 -15.94 -15.53
CA LEU A 80 -18.79 -15.51 -15.57
C LEU A 80 -19.67 -16.58 -14.95
N PRO A 81 -20.44 -16.25 -13.90
CA PRO A 81 -21.40 -17.18 -13.33
C PRO A 81 -22.54 -17.43 -14.32
N LEU A 82 -23.24 -18.56 -14.16
CA LEU A 82 -24.51 -18.80 -14.82
C LEU A 82 -25.56 -17.78 -14.35
N LYS A 83 -26.63 -17.59 -15.12
CA LYS A 83 -27.68 -16.59 -14.80
C LYS A 83 -28.30 -16.81 -13.41
N LEU A 84 -28.54 -18.07 -13.04
CA LEU A 84 -29.10 -18.43 -11.73
C LEU A 84 -28.10 -18.17 -10.60
N GLU A 85 -26.85 -18.58 -10.79
CA GLU A 85 -25.75 -18.32 -9.85
C GLU A 85 -25.49 -16.82 -9.66
N LEU A 86 -25.68 -16.00 -10.71
CA LEU A 86 -25.51 -14.55 -10.62
C LEU A 86 -26.54 -13.91 -9.68
N ALA A 87 -27.79 -14.36 -9.72
CA ALA A 87 -28.84 -13.88 -8.84
C ALA A 87 -28.52 -14.24 -7.39
N GLU A 88 -28.10 -15.48 -7.13
CA GLU A 88 -27.66 -15.92 -5.80
C GLU A 88 -26.42 -15.17 -5.31
N LEU A 89 -25.42 -14.99 -6.18
CA LEU A 89 -24.17 -14.29 -5.91
C LEU A 89 -24.42 -12.85 -5.44
N LEU A 90 -25.37 -12.18 -6.08
CA LEU A 90 -25.74 -10.81 -5.75
C LEU A 90 -26.92 -10.74 -4.76
N LYS A 91 -27.41 -11.89 -4.26
CA LYS A 91 -28.56 -11.99 -3.34
C LYS A 91 -29.79 -11.24 -3.86
N ASP A 92 -30.15 -11.51 -5.12
CA ASP A 92 -31.23 -10.87 -5.87
C ASP A 92 -31.08 -9.34 -6.04
N LYS A 93 -29.89 -8.79 -5.76
CA LYS A 93 -29.57 -7.39 -6.03
C LYS A 93 -28.97 -7.30 -7.42
N GLU A 94 -29.52 -6.46 -8.29
CA GLU A 94 -28.88 -6.16 -9.59
C GLU A 94 -27.73 -5.13 -9.47
N ARG A 95 -27.15 -4.99 -8.27
CA ARG A 95 -26.24 -3.88 -7.94
C ARG A 95 -25.10 -4.36 -7.04
N ILE A 96 -23.90 -3.91 -7.36
CA ILE A 96 -22.72 -4.01 -6.50
C ILE A 96 -22.66 -2.72 -5.66
N LYS A 97 -22.78 -2.85 -4.33
CA LYS A 97 -22.67 -1.74 -3.39
C LYS A 97 -21.21 -1.50 -3.06
N VAL A 98 -20.74 -0.28 -3.29
CA VAL A 98 -19.35 0.11 -3.02
C VAL A 98 -19.33 1.18 -1.94
N MET A 99 -18.42 1.04 -0.97
CA MET A 99 -18.15 2.07 0.03
C MET A 99 -16.72 2.57 -0.13
N CYS A 100 -16.58 3.88 -0.37
CA CYS A 100 -15.30 4.56 -0.38
C CYS A 100 -15.11 5.29 0.95
N PHE A 101 -14.03 4.99 1.65
CA PHE A 101 -13.64 5.65 2.88
C PHE A 101 -12.30 6.32 2.65
N THR A 102 -12.16 7.58 3.04
CA THR A 102 -10.87 8.27 2.99
C THR A 102 -10.54 8.95 4.31
N TRP A 103 -9.27 8.90 4.70
CA TRP A 103 -8.81 9.55 5.92
C TRP A 103 -7.34 9.94 5.86
N ASN A 104 -7.09 11.24 6.02
CA ASN A 104 -5.78 11.74 6.37
C ASN A 104 -5.53 11.47 7.87
N ILE A 105 -4.63 10.53 8.16
CA ILE A 105 -4.36 10.11 9.54
C ILE A 105 -3.34 11.00 10.24
N ASN A 106 -2.76 12.00 9.55
CA ASN A 106 -1.82 12.99 10.09
C ASN A 106 -0.71 12.37 10.95
N ASN A 107 0.00 11.36 10.41
CA ASN A 107 1.06 10.61 11.08
C ASN A 107 0.68 10.00 12.44
N ARG A 108 -0.62 9.78 12.72
CA ARG A 108 -1.03 9.11 13.94
C ARG A 108 -0.67 7.62 13.90
N SER A 109 -0.41 7.06 15.08
CA SER A 109 -0.03 5.65 15.23
C SER A 109 -1.17 4.69 14.88
N ILE A 110 -0.84 3.41 14.76
CA ILE A 110 -1.79 2.33 14.42
C ILE A 110 -2.98 2.21 15.38
N SER A 111 -2.88 2.76 16.59
CA SER A 111 -4.01 2.85 17.53
C SER A 111 -5.24 3.54 16.94
N THR A 112 -5.02 4.45 15.98
CA THR A 112 -6.02 5.19 15.22
C THR A 112 -6.85 4.28 14.29
N ILE A 113 -6.28 3.14 13.87
CA ILE A 113 -6.98 2.13 13.06
C ILE A 113 -8.14 1.49 13.83
N ARG A 114 -8.08 1.46 15.17
CA ARG A 114 -9.21 0.98 15.99
C ARG A 114 -10.49 1.74 15.66
N SER A 115 -10.42 3.03 15.38
CA SER A 115 -11.60 3.81 15.00
C SER A 115 -12.23 3.35 13.69
N ILE A 116 -11.42 2.99 12.68
CA ILE A 116 -11.93 2.39 11.43
C ILE A 116 -12.59 1.04 11.73
N ASN A 117 -11.93 0.21 12.53
CA ASN A 117 -12.44 -1.12 12.87
C ASN A 117 -13.79 -1.02 13.57
N GLU A 118 -13.93 -0.14 14.56
CA GLU A 118 -15.18 0.05 15.28
C GLU A 118 -16.28 0.63 14.38
N LEU A 119 -15.93 1.49 13.40
CA LEU A 119 -16.89 1.95 12.40
C LEU A 119 -17.38 0.80 11.51
N PHE A 120 -16.49 -0.06 11.04
CA PHE A 120 -16.85 -1.16 10.14
C PHE A 120 -17.60 -2.30 10.86
N LYS A 121 -17.23 -2.59 12.12
CA LYS A 121 -17.95 -3.54 12.98
C LYS A 121 -19.40 -3.16 13.23
N LYS A 122 -19.71 -1.86 13.28
CA LYS A 122 -21.09 -1.36 13.47
C LYS A 122 -22.01 -1.65 12.28
N ILE A 123 -21.45 -1.99 11.12
CA ILE A 123 -22.23 -2.34 9.94
C ILE A 123 -22.61 -3.82 10.02
N ASP A 124 -23.91 -4.11 10.11
CA ASP A 124 -24.44 -5.48 10.08
C ASP A 124 -23.85 -6.24 8.88
N PRO A 125 -23.37 -7.48 9.06
CA PRO A 125 -22.73 -8.25 7.99
C PRO A 125 -23.59 -8.40 6.72
N ARG A 126 -24.92 -8.36 6.84
CA ARG A 126 -25.88 -8.42 5.72
C ARG A 126 -25.97 -7.10 4.94
N ASP A 127 -25.73 -5.98 5.62
CA ASP A 127 -25.83 -4.62 5.07
C ASP A 127 -24.50 -4.05 4.58
N ARG A 128 -23.40 -4.76 4.87
CA ARG A 128 -22.06 -4.40 4.38
C ARG A 128 -22.05 -4.26 2.85
N PRO A 129 -21.35 -3.24 2.33
CA PRO A 129 -21.09 -3.11 0.90
C PRO A 129 -20.39 -4.36 0.38
N ASP A 130 -20.44 -4.56 -0.92
CA ASP A 130 -19.77 -5.65 -1.62
C ASP A 130 -18.27 -5.39 -1.77
N VAL A 131 -17.90 -4.10 -1.84
CA VAL A 131 -16.52 -3.62 -1.93
C VAL A 131 -16.32 -2.47 -0.95
N PHE A 132 -15.26 -2.54 -0.15
CA PHE A 132 -14.72 -1.41 0.60
C PHE A 132 -13.44 -0.92 -0.08
N ALA A 133 -13.38 0.36 -0.42
CA ALA A 133 -12.16 1.03 -0.85
C ALA A 133 -11.72 2.02 0.23
N VAL A 134 -10.57 1.79 0.83
CA VAL A 134 -10.04 2.55 1.97
C VAL A 134 -8.78 3.30 1.54
N ALA A 135 -8.86 4.62 1.51
CA ALA A 135 -7.80 5.53 1.10
C ALA A 135 -7.24 6.29 2.31
N LEU A 136 -5.98 6.02 2.66
CA LEU A 136 -5.32 6.64 3.81
C LEU A 136 -4.17 7.55 3.35
N GLN A 137 -4.04 8.72 3.96
CA GLN A 137 -2.97 9.67 3.70
C GLN A 137 -2.22 10.05 4.97
N GLU A 138 -0.97 10.52 4.81
CA GLU A 138 -0.06 10.86 5.91
C GLU A 138 0.21 9.69 6.87
N LEU A 139 0.38 8.51 6.29
CA LEU A 139 0.82 7.33 7.01
C LEU A 139 2.24 7.51 7.55
N THR A 140 2.48 7.05 8.77
CA THR A 140 3.81 7.06 9.37
C THR A 140 4.78 6.21 8.52
N SER A 141 6.03 6.67 8.43
CA SER A 141 7.12 6.00 7.71
C SER A 141 7.68 4.77 8.44
N THR A 142 6.99 4.26 9.46
CA THR A 142 7.46 3.17 10.30
C THR A 142 7.58 1.84 9.53
N THR A 143 8.55 1.02 9.98
CA THR A 143 8.93 -0.36 9.62
C THR A 143 8.10 -1.10 8.57
N PHE A 144 8.75 -1.93 7.73
CA PHE A 144 8.14 -2.78 6.70
C PHE A 144 6.87 -3.55 7.16
N ARG A 145 6.70 -3.86 8.45
CA ARG A 145 5.51 -4.57 8.94
C ARG A 145 4.29 -3.69 9.22
N PHE A 146 4.46 -2.37 9.32
CA PHE A 146 3.40 -1.44 9.71
C PHE A 146 2.20 -1.48 8.76
N HIS A 147 2.43 -1.51 7.45
CA HIS A 147 1.34 -1.56 6.47
C HIS A 147 0.58 -2.89 6.53
N ASN A 148 1.27 -4.02 6.76
CA ASN A 148 0.63 -5.32 6.91
C ASN A 148 -0.23 -5.35 8.17
N GLN A 149 0.29 -4.88 9.30
CA GLN A 149 -0.47 -4.78 10.54
C GLN A 149 -1.72 -3.91 10.38
N MET A 150 -1.63 -2.82 9.61
CA MET A 150 -2.77 -1.97 9.33
C MET A 150 -3.82 -2.68 8.48
N VAL A 151 -3.40 -3.34 7.40
CA VAL A 151 -4.30 -4.10 6.51
C VAL A 151 -5.01 -5.20 7.28
N TYR A 152 -4.27 -6.03 8.02
CA TYR A 152 -4.84 -7.12 8.82
C TYR A 152 -5.70 -6.60 9.97
N GLY A 153 -5.31 -5.48 10.59
CA GLY A 153 -6.11 -4.83 11.63
C GLY A 153 -7.47 -4.39 11.10
N ILE A 154 -7.54 -3.79 9.90
CA ILE A 154 -8.81 -3.43 9.27
C ILE A 154 -9.57 -4.68 8.82
N GLU A 155 -8.89 -5.65 8.22
CA GLU A 155 -9.50 -6.91 7.76
C GLU A 155 -10.24 -7.63 8.90
N GLU A 156 -9.66 -7.68 10.10
CA GLU A 156 -10.24 -8.35 11.27
C GLU A 156 -11.66 -7.87 11.57
N SER A 157 -11.98 -6.60 11.31
CA SER A 157 -13.32 -6.04 11.53
C SER A 157 -14.39 -6.53 10.54
N ILE A 158 -13.97 -7.09 9.40
CA ILE A 158 -14.85 -7.48 8.29
C ILE A 158 -14.58 -8.89 7.74
N ASN A 159 -13.66 -9.64 8.36
CA ASN A 159 -13.10 -10.90 7.86
C ASN A 159 -14.14 -12.02 7.68
N GLU A 160 -15.29 -11.95 8.35
CA GLU A 160 -16.37 -12.92 8.22
C GLU A 160 -16.95 -12.92 6.80
N THR A 161 -17.08 -11.73 6.19
CA THR A 161 -17.71 -11.51 4.88
C THR A 161 -16.72 -11.15 3.79
N HIS A 162 -15.65 -10.42 4.15
CA HIS A 162 -14.69 -9.84 3.22
C HIS A 162 -13.32 -10.47 3.37
N ARG A 163 -12.49 -10.26 2.35
CA ARG A 163 -11.04 -10.50 2.38
C ARG A 163 -10.32 -9.33 1.74
N VAL A 164 -9.03 -9.17 2.04
CA VAL A 164 -8.17 -8.19 1.34
C VAL A 164 -8.04 -8.60 -0.12
N PHE A 165 -8.61 -7.85 -1.06
CA PHE A 165 -8.44 -8.14 -2.48
C PHE A 165 -7.06 -7.68 -2.96
N CYS A 166 -6.73 -6.41 -2.73
CA CYS A 166 -5.39 -5.86 -2.96
C CYS A 166 -5.17 -4.58 -2.16
N TRP A 167 -3.91 -4.16 -2.07
CA TRP A 167 -3.56 -2.84 -1.58
C TRP A 167 -2.29 -2.32 -2.25
N VAL A 168 -2.20 -1.00 -2.38
CA VAL A 168 -1.04 -0.28 -2.87
C VAL A 168 -0.67 0.76 -1.82
N ARG A 169 0.61 0.81 -1.45
CA ARG A 169 1.18 1.90 -0.66
C ARG A 169 2.25 2.59 -1.50
N GLN A 170 2.16 3.92 -1.53
CA GLN A 170 3.20 4.77 -2.07
C GLN A 170 3.50 5.87 -1.04
N TRP A 171 4.73 5.89 -0.52
CA TRP A 171 5.16 6.86 0.49
C TRP A 171 4.23 6.85 1.73
N SER A 172 3.55 7.96 1.99
CA SER A 172 2.59 8.15 3.09
C SER A 172 1.14 7.96 2.65
N GLN A 173 0.88 7.44 1.45
CA GLN A 173 -0.45 7.16 0.93
C GLN A 173 -0.67 5.66 0.77
N MET A 174 -1.90 5.20 1.00
CA MET A 174 -2.29 3.81 0.79
C MET A 174 -3.72 3.72 0.31
N LEU A 175 -3.97 2.84 -0.65
CA LEU A 175 -5.30 2.47 -1.11
C LEU A 175 -5.46 0.97 -0.92
N ILE A 176 -6.47 0.57 -0.16
CA ILE A 176 -6.79 -0.82 0.18
C ILE A 176 -8.17 -1.14 -0.36
N VAL A 177 -8.31 -2.29 -1.01
CA VAL A 177 -9.59 -2.80 -1.48
C VAL A 177 -9.91 -4.10 -0.75
N PHE A 178 -11.00 -4.10 0.02
CA PHE A 178 -11.60 -5.31 0.55
C PHE A 178 -12.83 -5.66 -0.27
N MET A 179 -13.06 -6.95 -0.48
CA MET A 179 -14.18 -7.42 -1.29
C MET A 179 -14.80 -8.66 -0.66
N LYS A 180 -16.11 -8.83 -0.84
CA LYS A 180 -16.79 -10.06 -0.42
C LYS A 180 -16.13 -11.27 -1.06
N LYS A 181 -15.87 -12.29 -0.25
CA LYS A 181 -15.08 -13.47 -0.64
C LYS A 181 -15.58 -14.14 -1.93
N HIS A 182 -16.89 -14.25 -2.09
CA HIS A 182 -17.50 -14.84 -3.29
C HIS A 182 -17.36 -13.97 -4.54
N LEU A 183 -17.36 -12.64 -4.42
CA LEU A 183 -17.19 -11.75 -5.58
C LEU A 183 -15.77 -11.74 -6.11
N CYS A 184 -14.77 -11.98 -5.25
CA CYS A 184 -13.38 -12.02 -5.69
C CYS A 184 -13.20 -13.05 -6.83
N LEU A 185 -13.80 -14.24 -6.70
CA LEU A 185 -13.78 -15.30 -7.70
C LEU A 185 -14.23 -14.86 -9.11
N TYR A 186 -15.08 -13.83 -9.19
CA TYR A 186 -15.59 -13.24 -10.42
C TYR A 186 -14.97 -11.87 -10.72
N THR A 187 -13.71 -11.68 -10.33
CA THR A 187 -12.96 -10.42 -10.48
C THR A 187 -11.64 -10.65 -11.23
N SER A 188 -11.26 -9.71 -12.09
CA SER A 188 -9.97 -9.75 -12.81
C SER A 188 -8.80 -9.53 -11.86
N ARG A 189 -7.59 -9.82 -12.34
CA ARG A 189 -6.37 -9.33 -11.68
C ARG A 189 -6.45 -7.80 -11.50
N PRO A 190 -6.09 -7.26 -10.32
CA PRO A 190 -5.97 -5.83 -10.14
C PRO A 190 -4.70 -5.28 -10.78
N GLU A 191 -4.84 -4.15 -11.44
CA GLU A 191 -3.77 -3.31 -11.98
C GLU A 191 -3.69 -2.02 -11.15
N TYR A 192 -2.50 -1.42 -11.06
CA TYR A 192 -2.34 -0.17 -10.33
C TYR A 192 -1.35 0.77 -11.02
N GLN A 193 -1.52 2.07 -10.75
CA GLN A 193 -0.60 3.11 -11.17
C GLN A 193 -0.49 4.18 -10.09
N PHE A 194 0.72 4.72 -9.89
CA PHE A 194 0.94 5.91 -9.08
C PHE A 194 1.33 7.09 -9.98
N VAL A 195 0.73 8.25 -9.74
CA VAL A 195 1.07 9.51 -10.40
C VAL A 195 1.55 10.48 -9.32
N GLY A 196 2.84 10.78 -9.31
CA GLY A 196 3.41 11.79 -8.41
C GLY A 196 3.06 13.21 -8.87
N SER A 197 2.80 14.11 -7.92
CA SER A 197 2.72 15.54 -8.23
C SER A 197 4.12 16.08 -8.55
N ASN A 198 4.20 16.97 -9.55
CA ASN A 198 5.43 17.70 -9.87
C ASN A 198 5.83 18.70 -8.77
N ALA A 199 4.92 18.99 -7.82
CA ALA A 199 5.21 19.83 -6.67
C ALA A 199 6.06 19.05 -5.65
N ILE A 200 7.36 19.32 -5.64
CA ILE A 200 8.27 18.84 -4.60
C ILE A 200 8.01 19.67 -3.34
N SER A 201 7.12 19.22 -2.45
CA SER A 201 7.02 19.79 -1.11
C SER A 201 8.18 19.30 -0.24
N LYS A 202 9.13 20.21 0.06
CA LYS A 202 10.20 19.96 1.03
C LYS A 202 9.64 19.91 2.47
N PRO A 203 10.20 19.08 3.37
CA PRO A 203 11.11 17.96 3.12
C PRO A 203 10.31 16.64 3.04
N PHE A 204 10.37 15.94 1.91
CA PHE A 204 9.90 14.55 1.73
C PHE A 204 8.40 14.25 1.92
N ARG A 205 7.49 15.20 1.63
CA ARG A 205 6.08 14.84 1.42
C ARG A 205 5.80 14.75 -0.08
N THR A 206 5.43 13.56 -0.54
CA THR A 206 5.02 13.31 -1.92
C THR A 206 3.50 13.40 -2.02
N LYS A 207 3.05 14.46 -2.68
CA LYS A 207 1.67 14.60 -3.16
C LYS A 207 1.53 13.78 -4.44
N GLY A 208 0.32 13.35 -4.75
CA GLY A 208 0.07 12.48 -5.91
C GLY A 208 -1.21 11.68 -5.76
N ALA A 209 -1.39 10.71 -6.65
CA ALA A 209 -2.56 9.83 -6.67
C ALA A 209 -2.17 8.37 -6.90
N ILE A 210 -2.83 7.47 -6.19
CA ILE A 210 -2.80 6.03 -6.41
C ILE A 210 -4.10 5.65 -7.13
N ALA A 211 -4.00 4.96 -8.26
CA ALA A 211 -5.13 4.36 -8.96
C ALA A 211 -5.03 2.83 -8.89
N ILE A 212 -6.15 2.15 -8.57
CA ILE A 212 -6.32 0.70 -8.70
C ILE A 212 -7.48 0.43 -9.66
N CYS A 213 -7.25 -0.42 -10.67
CA CYS A 213 -8.22 -0.81 -11.69
C CYS A 213 -8.43 -2.32 -11.70
N PHE A 214 -9.67 -2.76 -11.83
CA PHE A 214 -10.03 -4.16 -12.07
C PHE A 214 -11.45 -4.26 -12.63
N ARG A 215 -11.87 -5.46 -13.00
CA ARG A 215 -13.23 -5.76 -13.46
C ARG A 215 -13.89 -6.73 -12.50
N ILE A 216 -15.11 -6.43 -12.06
CA ILE A 216 -16.01 -7.39 -11.42
C ILE A 216 -17.04 -7.79 -12.47
N LEU A 217 -17.17 -9.09 -12.74
CA LEU A 217 -18.01 -9.61 -13.82
C LEU A 217 -17.66 -8.95 -15.17
N LYS A 218 -18.55 -8.10 -15.68
CA LYS A 218 -18.37 -7.35 -16.93
C LYS A 218 -18.09 -5.85 -16.71
N THR A 219 -18.09 -5.39 -15.46
CA THR A 219 -18.02 -3.97 -15.12
C THR A 219 -16.62 -3.59 -14.63
N SER A 220 -16.02 -2.59 -15.29
CA SER A 220 -14.72 -2.05 -14.90
C SER A 220 -14.87 -1.03 -13.75
N PHE A 221 -14.01 -1.15 -12.75
CA PHE A 221 -13.91 -0.27 -11.60
C PHE A 221 -12.53 0.38 -11.56
N VAL A 222 -12.49 1.68 -11.25
CA VAL A 222 -11.25 2.42 -10.98
C VAL A 222 -11.42 3.17 -9.67
N PHE A 223 -10.52 2.92 -8.73
CA PHE A 223 -10.45 3.59 -7.44
C PHE A 223 -9.24 4.50 -7.43
N ILE A 224 -9.46 5.81 -7.19
CA ILE A 224 -8.39 6.80 -7.17
C ILE A 224 -8.34 7.45 -5.79
N SER A 225 -7.20 7.32 -5.12
CA SER A 225 -6.89 8.03 -3.88
C SER A 225 -5.87 9.12 -4.19
N SER A 226 -6.22 10.37 -3.90
CA SER A 226 -5.36 11.52 -4.16
C SER A 226 -5.02 12.28 -2.89
N HIS A 227 -3.78 12.75 -2.80
CA HIS A 227 -3.33 13.72 -1.81
C HIS A 227 -2.80 14.96 -2.55
N PHE A 228 -3.62 16.00 -2.64
CA PHE A 228 -3.30 17.24 -3.34
C PHE A 228 -2.52 18.22 -2.48
N SER A 229 -1.83 19.16 -3.15
CA SER A 229 -1.02 20.24 -2.55
C SER A 229 -1.84 21.15 -1.67
#